data_AF-R7HG00-F1
#
_entry.id   AF-R7HG00-F1
#
_cell.length_a   1.000
_cell.length_b   1.000
_cell.length_c   1.000
_cell.angle_alpha   90.00
_cell.angle_beta   90.00
_cell.angle_gamma   90.00
#
_symmetry.space_group_name_H-M   'P 1'
#
loop_
_entity.id
_entity.type
_entity.pdbx_description
1 polymer ?
#
loop_
_entity_poly.entity_id
_entity_poly.type
_entity_poly.pdbx_seq_one_letter_code
_entity_poly.pdbx_strand_id
1 'polypeptide(L)'
;MSPDYKCPVASDKFTTTTAKGNGKLSYPVGLITADEITFAGLPAGKTNNSFYLYTGDYYWAGSPNGFNVGYAIEFDVVDGGYLGSDRVHSNGGVRGVVSLSSESKLLGSGTYNDVYTVN
;
A
#
# COMPACT_ATOMS: atom_id res chain seq x y z
N MET A 1 -9.44 -28.42 -5.45
CA MET A 1 -9.19 -27.53 -4.30
C MET A 1 -9.78 -26.18 -4.64
N SER A 2 -10.52 -25.57 -3.71
CA SER A 2 -11.03 -24.19 -3.87
C SER A 2 -10.08 -23.25 -3.14
N PRO A 3 -9.74 -22.08 -3.72
CA PRO A 3 -8.99 -21.05 -3.01
C PRO A 3 -9.75 -20.64 -1.73
N ASP A 4 -9.02 -20.46 -0.62
CA ASP A 4 -9.55 -19.96 0.66
C ASP A 4 -8.78 -18.69 1.04
N TYR A 5 -9.50 -17.67 1.51
CA TYR A 5 -8.94 -16.42 2.01
C TYR A 5 -8.39 -16.55 3.43
N LYS A 6 -8.59 -17.69 4.09
CA LYS A 6 -7.95 -17.98 5.36
C LYS A 6 -6.50 -18.37 5.09
N CYS A 7 -5.59 -17.49 5.47
CA CYS A 7 -4.17 -17.83 5.56
C CYS A 7 -3.99 -18.79 6.77
N PRO A 8 -3.80 -20.11 6.56
CA PRO A 8 -3.82 -21.08 7.65
C PRO A 8 -2.48 -21.15 8.39
N VAL A 9 -1.42 -20.68 7.73
CA VAL A 9 -0.06 -20.69 8.23
C VAL A 9 0.19 -19.39 9.00
N ALA A 10 0.28 -19.48 10.33
CA ALA A 10 0.48 -18.31 11.18
C ALA A 10 1.81 -17.58 10.90
N SER A 11 2.84 -18.28 10.39
CA SER A 11 4.12 -17.67 10.02
C SER A 11 4.00 -16.66 8.87
N ASP A 12 2.97 -16.80 8.03
CA ASP A 12 2.78 -15.95 6.85
C ASP A 12 1.98 -14.68 7.19
N LYS A 13 1.44 -14.61 8.41
CA LYS A 13 0.78 -13.41 8.96
C LYS A 13 1.81 -12.55 9.67
N PHE A 14 2.44 -11.64 8.93
CA PHE A 14 3.33 -10.65 9.52
C PHE A 14 2.56 -9.71 10.45
N THR A 15 2.88 -9.75 11.75
CA THR A 15 2.19 -8.98 12.79
C THR A 15 3.18 -8.48 13.83
N THR A 16 2.74 -7.55 14.67
CA THR A 16 3.49 -7.09 15.86
C THR A 16 3.30 -7.99 17.08
N THR A 17 2.32 -8.90 17.05
CA THR A 17 2.00 -9.79 18.18
C THR A 17 1.79 -11.22 17.72
N THR A 18 2.16 -12.18 18.58
CA THR A 18 1.95 -13.62 18.35
C THR A 18 0.48 -14.04 18.49
N ALA A 19 -0.36 -13.21 19.11
CA ALA A 19 -1.80 -13.46 19.25
C ALA A 19 -2.54 -13.41 17.89
N LYS A 20 -2.02 -12.64 16.92
CA LYS A 20 -2.64 -12.43 15.60
C LYS A 20 -1.83 -13.00 14.43
N GLY A 21 -0.60 -13.47 14.65
CA GLY A 21 0.31 -13.91 13.59
C GLY A 21 1.71 -14.25 14.10
N ASN A 22 2.75 -13.92 13.34
CA ASN A 22 4.12 -14.35 13.60
C ASN A 22 4.91 -13.46 14.58
N GLY A 23 4.38 -12.28 14.95
CA GLY A 23 5.03 -11.37 15.89
C GLY A 23 6.40 -10.84 15.45
N LYS A 24 6.74 -10.90 14.16
CA LYS A 24 8.06 -10.52 13.64
C LYS A 24 8.25 -9.03 13.43
N LEU A 25 7.16 -8.26 13.40
CA LEU A 25 7.24 -6.83 13.14
C LEU A 25 7.41 -6.05 14.44
N SER A 26 8.33 -5.09 14.46
CA SER A 26 8.39 -4.10 15.56
C SER A 26 7.23 -3.10 15.49
N TYR A 27 6.75 -2.80 14.28
CA TYR A 27 5.65 -1.87 14.00
C TYR A 27 4.72 -2.47 12.94
N PRO A 28 3.41 -2.19 12.96
CA PRO A 28 2.53 -2.62 11.89
C PRO A 28 3.02 -1.99 10.57
N VAL A 29 3.22 -2.81 9.55
CA VAL A 29 3.58 -2.35 8.20
C VAL A 29 2.55 -2.90 7.23
N GLY A 30 2.02 -2.01 6.38
CA GLY A 30 1.25 -2.37 5.21
C GLY A 30 1.95 -1.87 3.94
N LEU A 31 1.55 -2.39 2.79
CA LEU A 31 1.87 -1.81 1.49
C LEU A 31 0.69 -0.96 1.03
N ILE A 32 0.96 0.19 0.43
CA ILE A 32 -0.11 1.03 -0.12
C ILE A 32 -0.82 0.32 -1.28
N THR A 33 -2.15 0.35 -1.31
CA THR A 33 -2.96 -0.21 -2.40
C THR A 33 -3.19 0.81 -3.51
N ALA A 34 -3.54 0.32 -4.71
CA ALA A 34 -3.92 1.17 -5.85
C ALA A 34 -5.18 2.02 -5.54
N ASP A 35 -6.11 1.48 -4.76
CA ASP A 35 -7.30 2.20 -4.31
C ASP A 35 -6.92 3.35 -3.37
N GLU A 36 -6.04 3.10 -2.38
CA GLU A 36 -5.54 4.14 -1.48
C GLU A 36 -4.79 5.25 -2.24
N ILE A 37 -4.00 4.91 -3.26
CA ILE A 37 -3.35 5.88 -4.16
C ILE A 37 -4.40 6.74 -4.89
N THR A 38 -5.46 6.10 -5.38
CA THR A 38 -6.57 6.80 -6.05
C THR A 38 -7.29 7.76 -5.10
N PHE A 39 -7.61 7.31 -3.88
CA PHE A 39 -8.20 8.13 -2.83
C PHE A 39 -7.28 9.27 -2.37
N ALA A 40 -5.97 9.07 -2.40
CA ALA A 40 -4.98 10.11 -2.09
C ALA A 40 -4.86 11.18 -3.20
N GLY A 41 -5.54 11.02 -4.33
CA GLY A 41 -5.68 12.03 -5.36
C GLY A 41 -5.03 11.72 -6.71
N LEU A 42 -4.63 10.47 -6.97
CA LEU A 42 -4.12 10.04 -8.28
C LEU A 42 -5.10 9.08 -8.99
N PRO A 43 -6.05 9.58 -9.81
CA PRO A 43 -7.00 8.73 -10.51
C PRO A 43 -6.30 7.81 -11.52
N ALA A 44 -6.77 6.57 -11.64
CA ALA A 44 -6.30 5.62 -12.66
C ALA A 44 -6.41 6.21 -14.07
N GLY A 45 -5.35 6.04 -14.87
CA GLY A 45 -5.31 6.56 -16.25
C GLY A 45 -5.12 8.08 -16.36
N LYS A 46 -4.85 8.78 -15.25
CA LYS A 46 -4.54 10.21 -15.21
C LYS A 46 -3.17 10.45 -14.61
N THR A 47 -2.60 11.59 -14.96
CA THR A 47 -1.38 12.10 -14.35
C THR A 47 -1.74 13.17 -13.32
N ASN A 48 -1.17 13.08 -12.11
CA ASN A 48 -1.27 14.12 -11.10
C ASN A 48 0.05 14.22 -10.34
N ASN A 49 0.72 15.37 -10.45
CA ASN A 49 2.00 15.64 -9.79
C ASN A 49 1.84 16.55 -8.57
N SER A 50 0.60 16.85 -8.20
CA SER A 50 0.23 17.72 -7.09
C SER A 50 -0.46 16.98 -5.95
N PHE A 51 -0.62 15.64 -6.05
CA PHE A 51 -1.20 14.84 -4.97
C PHE A 51 -0.16 14.52 -3.87
N TYR A 52 -0.65 14.27 -2.66
CA TYR A 52 0.17 14.18 -1.45
C TYR A 52 1.27 13.11 -1.48
N LEU A 53 1.09 12.04 -2.24
CA LEU A 53 2.07 10.95 -2.34
C LEU A 53 3.01 11.08 -3.56
N TYR A 54 2.90 12.15 -4.34
CA TYR A 54 3.82 12.41 -5.45
C TYR A 54 5.22 12.69 -4.89
N THR A 55 6.20 11.94 -5.39
CA THR A 55 7.61 12.10 -4.98
C THR A 55 8.57 12.26 -6.14
N GLY A 56 8.10 12.10 -7.38
CA GLY A 56 8.96 12.01 -8.56
C GLY A 56 9.71 10.68 -8.69
N ASP A 57 9.43 9.71 -7.81
CA ASP A 57 10.04 8.38 -7.82
C ASP A 57 9.06 7.29 -8.28
N TYR A 58 9.62 6.19 -8.77
CA TYR A 58 8.91 4.95 -9.09
C TYR A 58 8.67 4.10 -7.84
N TYR A 59 7.43 3.62 -7.63
CA TYR A 59 7.14 2.62 -6.60
C TYR A 59 5.99 1.68 -6.98
N TRP A 60 6.10 0.43 -6.54
CA TRP A 60 5.02 -0.56 -6.63
C TRP A 60 3.94 -0.31 -5.57
N ALA A 61 2.69 -0.49 -5.95
CA ALA A 61 1.57 -0.63 -5.04
C ALA A 61 1.41 -2.11 -4.65
N GLY A 62 0.97 -2.39 -3.42
CA GLY A 62 0.67 -3.74 -2.95
C GLY A 62 -0.59 -4.38 -3.58
N SER A 63 -1.18 -3.75 -4.59
CA SER A 63 -2.33 -4.27 -5.33
C SER A 63 -1.87 -5.02 -6.58
N PRO A 64 -2.25 -6.29 -6.78
CA PRO A 64 -2.00 -6.97 -8.04
C PRO A 64 -2.91 -6.41 -9.15
N ASN A 65 -2.40 -6.36 -10.38
CA ASN A 65 -3.18 -6.06 -11.57
C ASN A 65 -3.64 -7.33 -12.27
N GLY A 66 -2.75 -8.33 -12.40
CA GLY A 66 -3.06 -9.59 -13.08
C GLY A 66 -1.88 -10.54 -13.17
N PHE A 67 -2.10 -11.68 -13.84
CA PHE A 67 -1.07 -12.67 -14.13
C PHE A 67 -1.22 -13.19 -15.55
N ASN A 68 -0.11 -13.30 -16.29
CA ASN A 68 -0.14 -13.75 -17.69
C ASN A 68 1.10 -14.60 -18.02
N VAL A 69 0.88 -15.86 -18.43
CA VAL A 69 1.86 -16.80 -19.02
C VAL A 69 3.20 -16.82 -18.26
N GLY A 70 3.16 -16.72 -16.92
CA GLY A 70 4.34 -16.80 -16.06
C GLY A 70 4.81 -15.47 -15.45
N TYR A 71 4.17 -14.35 -15.75
CA TYR A 71 4.53 -13.04 -15.21
C TYR A 71 3.41 -12.49 -14.32
N ALA A 72 3.79 -11.99 -13.14
CA ALA A 72 2.94 -11.15 -12.31
C ALA A 72 2.96 -9.71 -12.84
N ILE A 73 1.80 -9.06 -12.82
CA ILE A 73 1.62 -7.65 -13.16
C ILE A 73 1.09 -6.98 -11.88
N GLU A 74 1.78 -5.94 -11.43
CA GLU A 74 1.39 -5.12 -10.27
C GLU A 74 1.06 -3.70 -10.71
N PHE A 75 0.27 -3.00 -9.90
CA PHE A 75 0.08 -1.57 -10.07
C PHE A 75 1.32 -0.82 -9.58
N ASP A 76 1.67 0.27 -10.26
CA ASP A 76 2.82 1.10 -9.93
C ASP A 76 2.52 2.58 -10.12
N VAL A 77 3.24 3.42 -9.40
CA VAL A 77 3.29 4.85 -9.66
C VAL A 77 4.64 5.15 -10.26
N VAL A 78 4.64 5.68 -11.48
CA VAL A 78 5.86 6.12 -12.18
C VAL A 78 6.25 7.55 -11.78
N ASP A 79 7.52 7.88 -12.04
CA ASP A 79 8.13 9.21 -11.79
C ASP A 79 7.28 10.39 -12.29
N GLY A 80 6.60 10.20 -13.42
CA GLY A 80 5.70 11.18 -14.02
C GLY A 80 4.38 11.40 -13.29
N GLY A 81 4.12 10.73 -12.16
CA GLY A 81 2.91 10.90 -11.35
C GLY A 81 1.67 10.26 -11.96
N TYR A 82 1.84 9.04 -12.50
CA TYR A 82 0.79 8.28 -13.16
C TYR A 82 0.65 6.91 -12.50
N LEU A 83 -0.59 6.49 -12.23
CA LEU A 83 -0.90 5.15 -11.74
C LEU A 83 -1.05 4.21 -12.94
N GLY A 84 -0.05 3.35 -13.13
CA GLY A 84 0.04 2.37 -14.19
C GLY A 84 0.06 0.94 -13.68
N SER A 85 0.46 0.03 -14.55
CA SER A 85 0.75 -1.36 -14.19
C SER A 85 1.84 -1.91 -15.10
N ASP A 86 2.81 -2.59 -14.54
CA ASP A 86 3.89 -3.23 -15.29
C ASP A 86 4.20 -4.64 -14.77
N ARG A 87 4.92 -5.41 -15.58
CA ARG A 87 5.45 -6.71 -15.20
C ARG A 87 6.44 -6.54 -14.08
N VAL A 88 6.32 -7.36 -13.04
CA VAL A 88 7.29 -7.41 -11.94
C VAL A 88 8.54 -8.15 -12.45
N HIS A 89 9.50 -7.40 -12.99
CA HIS A 89 10.72 -7.94 -13.61
C HIS A 89 12.02 -7.47 -12.95
N SER A 90 11.96 -6.53 -12.02
CA SER A 90 13.10 -6.02 -11.27
C SER A 90 12.71 -5.61 -9.85
N ASN A 91 13.71 -5.49 -8.98
CA ASN A 91 13.53 -4.91 -7.66
C ASN A 91 13.11 -3.44 -7.82
N GLY A 92 11.93 -3.08 -7.30
CA GLY A 92 11.44 -1.70 -7.28
C GLY A 92 11.25 -1.20 -5.84
N GLY A 93 11.07 0.11 -5.69
CA GLY A 93 10.69 0.69 -4.40
C GLY A 93 9.28 0.27 -3.99
N VAL A 94 9.05 0.17 -2.69
CA VAL A 94 7.71 0.00 -2.12
C VAL A 94 7.42 1.16 -1.18
N ARG A 95 6.16 1.61 -1.15
CA ARG A 95 5.72 2.64 -0.20
C ARG A 95 4.99 1.99 0.97
N GLY A 96 5.65 1.98 2.12
CA GLY A 96 5.06 1.51 3.36
C GLY A 96 3.93 2.43 3.82
N VAL A 97 2.88 1.84 4.36
CA VAL A 97 1.79 2.55 5.04
C VAL A 97 1.69 2.11 6.49
N VAL A 98 1.34 3.06 7.35
CA VAL A 98 1.06 2.81 8.76
C VAL A 98 -0.44 2.98 8.95
N SER A 99 -1.12 1.88 9.22
CA SER A 99 -2.51 1.91 9.64
C SER A 99 -2.59 2.19 11.14
N LEU A 100 -3.39 3.17 11.51
CA LEU A 100 -3.71 3.44 12.90
C LEU A 100 -4.84 2.51 13.35
N SER A 101 -4.93 2.27 14.67
CA SER A 101 -6.03 1.49 15.23
C SER A 101 -7.35 2.20 14.92
N SER A 102 -8.43 1.45 14.68
CA SER A 102 -9.77 2.04 14.60
C SER A 102 -10.20 2.72 15.90
N GLU A 103 -9.52 2.43 17.00
CA GLU A 103 -9.72 3.06 18.31
C GLU A 103 -8.83 4.29 18.52
N SER A 104 -7.87 4.54 17.62
CA SER A 104 -7.00 5.73 17.69
C SER A 104 -7.83 6.99 17.51
N LYS A 105 -7.75 7.90 18.47
CA LYS A 105 -8.41 9.20 18.38
C LYS A 105 -7.55 10.12 17.53
N LEU A 106 -7.97 10.30 16.28
CA LEU A 106 -7.38 11.29 15.39
C LEU A 106 -7.89 12.68 15.78
N LEU A 107 -6.95 13.59 16.01
CA LEU A 107 -7.22 15.03 16.09
C LEU A 107 -6.71 15.70 14.81
N GLY A 108 -7.42 16.71 14.35
CA GLY A 108 -7.17 17.41 13.10
C GLY A 108 -7.99 16.88 11.93
N SER A 109 -7.96 17.60 10.82
CA SER A 109 -8.74 17.34 9.60
C SER A 109 -7.93 16.71 8.47
N GLY A 110 -6.62 16.61 8.63
CA GLY A 110 -5.71 16.07 7.61
C GLY A 110 -5.31 17.09 6.54
N THR A 111 -5.67 18.37 6.69
CA THR A 111 -5.20 19.43 5.80
C THR A 111 -3.78 19.87 6.17
N TYR A 112 -3.08 20.55 5.26
CA TYR A 112 -1.68 20.95 5.47
C TYR A 112 -1.45 21.81 6.73
N ASN A 113 -2.47 22.55 7.15
CA ASN A 113 -2.47 23.43 8.32
C ASN A 113 -3.15 22.81 9.56
N ASP A 114 -3.69 21.59 9.45
CA ASP A 114 -4.38 20.88 10.53
C ASP A 114 -4.17 19.36 10.37
N VAL A 115 -2.91 18.96 10.48
CA VAL A 115 -2.45 17.60 10.26
C VAL A 115 -2.99 16.63 11.29
N TYR A 116 -3.23 15.37 10.90
CA TYR A 116 -3.65 14.33 11.83
C TYR A 116 -2.59 14.08 12.90
N THR A 117 -3.01 14.19 14.16
CA THR A 117 -2.19 13.82 15.33
C THR A 117 -2.88 12.68 16.09
N VAL A 118 -2.05 11.81 16.68
CA VAL A 118 -2.51 10.64 17.44
C VAL A 118 -2.33 10.95 18.93
N ASN A 119 -3.42 10.83 19.70
CA ASN A 119 -3.44 10.97 21.16
C ASN A 119 -3.55 9.62 21.87
#